data_AF-A0A661XDQ6-F1
#
_entry.id   AF-A0A661XDQ6-F1
#
_cell.length_a   1.000
_cell.length_b   1.000
_cell.length_c   1.000
_cell.angle_alpha   90.00
_cell.angle_beta   90.00
_cell.angle_gamma   90.00
#
_symmetry.space_group_name_H-M   'P 1'
#
loop_
_entity.id
_entity.type
_entity.pdbx_description
1 polymer ?
#
loop_
_entity_poly.entity_id
_entity_poly.type
_entity_poly.pdbx_seq_one_letter_code
_entity_poly.pdbx_strand_id
1 'polypeptide(L)'
;MNSVAFSIIQNRRIRLYTLPSMFKNMNNRDVLKATILKKLKRRGKWGGAHTSFDRLTTGIPKHLRGETKNVAKDLIKSGLLFSKPTSYGLEISLNPKRRKEIDTIIEKYLPK
;
A
#
# COMPACT_ATOMS: atom_id res chain seq x y z
N MET A 1 24.66 35.36 -7.51
CA MET A 1 25.29 34.35 -8.39
C MET A 1 24.46 33.08 -8.27
N ASN A 2 23.37 33.00 -9.04
CA ASN A 2 23.17 32.07 -10.18
C ASN A 2 23.41 30.60 -9.79
N SER A 3 22.35 29.86 -9.50
CA SER A 3 21.57 29.05 -10.46
C SER A 3 22.38 27.90 -11.06
N VAL A 4 22.09 26.69 -10.59
CA VAL A 4 22.13 25.49 -11.44
C VAL A 4 20.97 24.59 -11.03
N ALA A 5 19.94 24.63 -11.88
CA ALA A 5 18.84 23.70 -11.91
C ALA A 5 19.35 22.27 -12.15
N PHE A 6 18.82 21.30 -11.40
CA PHE A 6 18.82 19.91 -11.85
C PHE A 6 17.37 19.40 -11.85
N SER A 7 16.69 19.76 -12.94
CA SER A 7 15.52 19.07 -13.42
C SER A 7 15.97 17.73 -14.00
N ILE A 8 15.60 16.60 -13.39
CA ILE A 8 15.64 15.30 -14.08
C ILE A 8 14.33 14.56 -13.81
N ILE A 9 13.41 14.77 -14.75
CA ILE A 9 12.66 13.74 -15.48
C ILE A 9 11.76 12.79 -14.66
N GLN A 10 10.47 12.99 -14.90
CA GLN A 10 9.37 12.07 -14.66
C GLN A 10 9.63 10.67 -15.24
N ASN A 11 9.10 9.66 -14.54
CA ASN A 11 8.61 8.36 -15.05
C ASN A 11 9.54 7.12 -14.96
N ARG A 12 9.06 6.18 -14.13
CA ARG A 12 9.23 4.71 -14.13
C ARG A 12 10.55 4.09 -13.65
N ARG A 13 10.35 3.00 -12.89
CA ARG A 13 11.28 1.91 -12.52
C ARG A 13 12.10 2.14 -11.24
N ILE A 14 11.57 1.57 -10.16
CA ILE A 14 12.18 1.06 -8.92
C ILE A 14 13.71 1.24 -8.86
N ARG A 15 14.19 2.05 -7.90
CA ARG A 15 15.56 1.99 -7.40
C ARG A 15 15.50 1.94 -5.87
N LEU A 16 15.62 0.72 -5.33
CA LEU A 16 15.73 0.44 -3.90
C LEU A 16 17.21 0.55 -3.50
N TYR A 17 17.76 1.72 -3.13
CA TYR A 17 19.04 1.75 -2.40
C TYR A 17 19.14 2.94 -1.44
N THR A 18 19.25 2.58 -0.16
CA THR A 18 19.98 3.26 0.92
C THR A 18 19.42 4.57 1.47
N LEU A 19 18.53 4.45 2.47
CA LEU A 19 18.38 5.46 3.53
C LEU A 19 18.88 4.84 4.85
N PRO A 20 20.03 5.29 5.38
CA PRO A 20 20.69 4.66 6.52
C PRO A 20 19.97 5.04 7.83
N SER A 21 19.82 4.06 8.70
CA SER A 21 19.87 4.26 10.16
C SER A 21 18.76 5.04 10.88
N MET A 22 17.68 5.50 10.24
CA MET A 22 16.48 6.04 10.93
C MET A 22 15.22 5.16 10.83
N PHE A 23 15.33 3.96 10.24
CA PHE A 23 14.25 2.98 10.05
C PHE A 23 14.50 1.65 10.79
N LYS A 24 15.27 1.67 11.88
CA LYS A 24 15.51 0.45 12.68
C LYS A 24 14.43 0.35 13.75
N ASN A 25 13.43 -0.51 13.51
CA ASN A 25 12.31 -0.93 14.37
C ASN A 25 10.98 -0.15 14.27
N MET A 26 10.20 -0.41 13.21
CA MET A 26 8.75 -0.16 13.22
C MET A 26 8.02 -1.27 12.44
N ASN A 27 7.50 -2.25 13.20
CA ASN A 27 6.59 -3.34 12.84
C ASN A 27 6.49 -3.67 11.33
N ASN A 28 7.04 -4.82 10.93
CA ASN A 28 6.89 -5.37 9.57
C ASN A 28 5.43 -5.37 9.08
N ARG A 29 4.45 -5.49 10.00
CA ARG A 29 3.01 -5.36 9.73
C ARG A 29 2.57 -3.97 9.29
N ASP A 30 3.10 -2.90 9.88
CA ASP A 30 2.69 -1.53 9.54
C ASP A 30 3.21 -1.12 8.16
N VAL A 31 4.42 -1.56 7.80
CA VAL A 31 4.95 -1.45 6.44
C VAL A 31 4.09 -2.25 5.45
N LEU A 32 3.66 -3.46 5.80
CA LEU A 32 2.74 -4.25 4.98
C LEU A 32 1.38 -3.56 4.81
N LYS A 33 0.82 -2.96 5.87
CA LYS A 33 -0.42 -2.15 5.79
C LYS A 33 -0.25 -1.03 4.78
N ALA A 34 0.78 -0.20 4.95
CA ALA A 34 1.06 0.91 4.04
C ALA A 34 1.32 0.42 2.60
N THR A 35 1.97 -0.73 2.42
CA THR A 35 2.22 -1.34 1.12
C THR A 35 0.93 -1.75 0.41
N ILE A 36 0.01 -2.43 1.12
CA ILE A 36 -1.30 -2.82 0.59
C ILE A 36 -2.09 -1.57 0.18
N LEU A 37 -2.19 -0.58 1.07
CA LEU A 37 -2.93 0.65 0.85
C LEU A 37 -2.35 1.44 -0.35
N LYS A 38 -1.03 1.63 -0.41
CA LYS A 38 -0.33 2.29 -1.53
C LYS A 38 -0.55 1.55 -2.84
N LYS A 39 -0.51 0.21 -2.84
CA LYS A 39 -0.75 -0.62 -4.03
C LYS A 39 -2.17 -0.44 -4.57
N LEU A 40 -3.18 -0.44 -3.71
CA LEU A 40 -4.58 -0.25 -4.10
C LEU A 40 -4.84 1.20 -4.56
N LYS A 41 -4.26 2.19 -3.87
CA LYS A 41 -4.36 3.61 -4.21
C LYS A 41 -3.78 3.87 -5.60
N ARG A 42 -2.58 3.35 -5.88
CA ARG A 42 -1.93 3.45 -7.20
C ARG A 42 -2.76 2.84 -8.33
N ARG A 43 -3.60 1.86 -8.03
CA ARG A 43 -4.49 1.19 -8.99
C ARG A 43 -5.90 1.80 -9.04
N GLY A 44 -6.15 2.89 -8.30
CA GLY A 44 -7.44 3.56 -8.26
C GLY A 44 -8.57 2.72 -7.64
N LYS A 45 -8.25 1.74 -6.79
CA LYS A 45 -9.24 0.80 -6.23
C LYS A 45 -9.98 1.42 -5.05
N TRP A 46 -10.87 2.36 -5.34
CA TRP A 46 -11.68 3.10 -4.38
C TRP A 46 -13.16 2.75 -4.51
N GLY A 47 -13.83 2.48 -3.40
CA GLY A 47 -15.30 2.29 -3.38
C GLY A 47 -15.74 1.14 -4.29
N GLY A 48 -16.43 1.45 -5.38
CA GLY A 48 -16.93 0.47 -6.36
C GLY A 48 -15.86 -0.15 -7.27
N ALA A 49 -14.61 0.33 -7.23
CA ALA A 49 -13.52 -0.28 -8.00
C ALA A 49 -12.81 -1.36 -7.18
N HIS A 50 -13.09 -2.62 -7.48
CA HIS A 50 -12.62 -3.76 -6.69
C HIS A 50 -11.42 -4.51 -7.30
N THR A 51 -10.77 -5.32 -6.47
CA THR A 51 -9.81 -6.34 -6.88
C THR A 51 -10.01 -7.60 -6.03
N SER A 52 -9.75 -8.77 -6.61
CA SER A 52 -9.67 -10.02 -5.84
C SER A 52 -8.63 -9.92 -4.73
N PHE A 53 -9.00 -10.43 -3.55
CA PHE A 53 -8.17 -10.52 -2.36
C PHE A 53 -6.87 -11.28 -2.62
N ASP A 54 -6.89 -12.33 -3.45
CA ASP A 54 -5.70 -13.13 -3.72
C ASP A 54 -4.63 -12.37 -4.51
N ARG A 55 -5.03 -11.40 -5.34
CA ARG A 55 -4.12 -10.52 -6.09
C ARG A 55 -3.37 -9.52 -5.19
N LEU A 56 -3.72 -9.40 -3.92
CA LEU A 56 -2.96 -8.60 -2.95
C LEU A 56 -1.51 -9.06 -2.86
N THR A 57 -1.29 -10.37 -2.85
CA THR A 57 0.03 -10.99 -2.63
C THR A 57 0.92 -10.97 -3.87
N THR A 58 0.41 -10.53 -5.04
CA THR A 58 1.20 -10.40 -6.26
C THR A 58 2.35 -9.40 -6.06
N GLY A 59 3.59 -9.84 -6.27
CA GLY A 59 4.79 -9.04 -6.04
C GLY A 59 5.29 -9.03 -4.59
N ILE A 60 4.67 -9.78 -3.68
CA ILE A 60 5.13 -9.95 -2.30
C ILE A 60 5.97 -11.24 -2.18
N PRO A 61 7.13 -11.21 -1.49
CA PRO A 61 7.94 -12.41 -1.21
C PRO A 61 7.11 -13.52 -0.56
N LYS A 62 7.38 -14.79 -0.91
CA LYS A 62 6.56 -15.94 -0.48
C LYS A 62 6.36 -16.00 1.04
N HIS A 63 7.41 -15.76 1.82
CA HIS A 63 7.38 -15.80 3.29
C HIS A 63 6.51 -14.70 3.92
N LEU A 64 6.21 -13.60 3.21
CA LEU A 64 5.34 -12.52 3.70
C LEU A 64 3.89 -12.63 3.23
N ARG A 65 3.56 -13.57 2.35
CA ARG A 65 2.21 -13.66 1.76
C ARG A 65 1.14 -13.98 2.79
N GLY A 66 1.43 -14.89 3.72
CA GLY A 66 0.52 -15.23 4.82
C GLY A 66 0.22 -14.00 5.67
N GLU A 67 1.28 -13.29 6.07
CA GLU A 67 1.15 -12.09 6.89
C GLU A 67 0.44 -10.94 6.16
N THR A 68 0.69 -10.79 4.86
CA THR A 68 -0.04 -9.82 4.01
C THR A 68 -1.55 -10.08 4.02
N LYS A 69 -1.97 -11.36 3.95
CA LYS A 69 -3.39 -11.72 4.03
C LYS A 69 -3.97 -11.42 5.42
N ASN A 70 -3.22 -11.70 6.49
CA ASN A 70 -3.65 -11.39 7.86
C ASN A 70 -3.84 -9.87 8.05
N VAL A 71 -2.86 -9.08 7.63
CA VAL A 71 -2.92 -7.62 7.67
C VAL A 71 -4.08 -7.07 6.84
N ALA A 72 -4.35 -7.63 5.66
CA ALA A 72 -5.48 -7.20 4.84
C ALA A 72 -6.83 -7.48 5.52
N LYS A 73 -6.97 -8.61 6.24
CA LYS A 73 -8.16 -8.89 7.06
C LYS A 73 -8.32 -7.88 8.18
N ASP A 74 -7.24 -7.46 8.84
CA ASP A 74 -7.29 -6.43 9.87
C ASP A 74 -7.72 -5.07 9.29
N LEU A 75 -7.25 -4.72 8.09
CA LEU A 75 -7.67 -3.50 7.39
C LEU A 75 -9.17 -3.52 7.00
N ILE A 76 -9.72 -4.71 6.72
CA ILE A 76 -11.17 -4.89 6.53
C ILE A 76 -11.90 -4.68 7.85
N LYS A 77 -11.45 -5.34 8.93
CA LYS A 77 -12.05 -5.19 10.27
C LYS A 77 -12.01 -3.75 10.77
N SER A 78 -10.92 -3.04 10.51
CA SER A 78 -10.79 -1.64 10.90
C SER A 78 -11.64 -0.71 10.06
N GLY A 79 -12.13 -1.14 8.89
CA GLY A 79 -12.94 -0.35 7.96
C GLY A 79 -12.14 0.53 6.99
N LEU A 80 -10.82 0.29 6.85
CA LEU A 80 -9.99 0.96 5.83
C LEU A 80 -10.14 0.31 4.45
N LEU A 81 -10.45 -0.98 4.43
CA LEU A 81 -10.86 -1.72 3.25
C LEU A 81 -12.33 -2.11 3.34
N PHE A 82 -13.02 -2.06 2.22
CA PHE A 82 -14.28 -2.77 2.05
C PHE A 82 -14.00 -4.15 1.47
N SER A 83 -14.81 -5.11 1.89
CA SER A 83 -14.82 -6.45 1.34
C SER A 83 -16.22 -6.79 0.83
N LYS A 84 -16.30 -7.37 -0.35
CA LYS A 84 -17.54 -7.87 -0.95
C LYS A 84 -17.35 -9.34 -1.30
N PRO A 85 -18.08 -10.27 -0.66
CA PRO A 85 -18.10 -11.65 -1.10
C PRO A 85 -18.76 -11.74 -2.48
N THR A 86 -18.19 -12.53 -3.36
CA THR A 86 -18.72 -12.83 -4.70
C THR A 86 -18.64 -14.35 -4.94
N SER A 87 -19.35 -14.86 -5.94
CA SER A 87 -19.37 -16.29 -6.27
C SER A 87 -17.97 -16.86 -6.61
N TYR A 88 -17.05 -16.01 -7.08
CA TYR A 88 -15.67 -16.39 -7.44
C TYR A 88 -14.62 -15.97 -6.40
N GLY A 89 -15.05 -15.46 -5.24
CA GLY A 89 -14.15 -15.17 -4.12
C GLY A 89 -14.38 -13.82 -3.45
N LEU A 90 -13.41 -13.39 -2.65
CA LEU A 90 -13.49 -12.14 -1.90
C LEU A 90 -12.90 -10.98 -2.72
N GLU A 91 -13.73 -9.97 -2.96
CA GLU A 91 -13.29 -8.72 -3.58
C GLU A 91 -13.04 -7.65 -2.51
N ILE A 92 -12.07 -6.78 -2.75
CA ILE A 92 -11.72 -5.68 -1.85
C ILE A 92 -11.50 -4.36 -2.58
N SER A 93 -11.73 -3.26 -1.86
CA SER A 93 -11.44 -1.89 -2.30
C SER A 93 -11.11 -0.99 -1.11
N LEU A 94 -10.47 0.15 -1.37
CA LEU A 94 -10.22 1.17 -0.37
C LEU A 94 -11.52 1.89 0.00
N ASN A 95 -11.64 2.26 1.28
CA ASN A 95 -12.72 3.10 1.76
C ASN A 95 -12.48 4.59 1.37
N PRO A 96 -13.28 5.18 0.45
CA PRO A 96 -13.10 6.57 0.03
C PRO A 96 -13.29 7.58 1.16
N LYS A 97 -14.16 7.28 2.14
CA LYS A 97 -14.43 8.17 3.29
C LYS A 97 -13.22 8.31 4.22
N ARG A 98 -12.27 7.38 4.15
CA ARG A 98 -11.05 7.35 4.97
C ARG A 98 -9.78 7.65 4.20
N ARG A 99 -9.90 8.32 3.04
CA ARG A 99 -8.76 8.66 2.19
C ARG A 99 -7.64 9.38 2.94
N LYS A 100 -7.98 10.40 3.75
CA LYS A 100 -6.99 11.19 4.50
C LYS A 100 -6.16 10.31 5.44
N GLU A 101 -6.81 9.42 6.18
CA GLU A 101 -6.15 8.48 7.09
C GLU A 101 -5.27 7.47 6.34
N ILE A 102 -5.78 6.92 5.24
CA ILE A 102 -5.03 6.02 4.36
C ILE A 102 -3.75 6.71 3.88
N ASP A 103 -3.86 7.97 3.47
CA ASP A 103 -2.73 8.76 2.97
C ASP A 103 -1.71 9.03 4.09
N THR A 104 -2.16 9.38 5.29
CA THR A 104 -1.30 9.53 6.47
C THR A 104 -0.56 8.25 6.82
N ILE A 105 -1.22 7.08 6.78
CA ILE A 105 -0.57 5.78 7.02
C ILE A 105 0.51 5.53 5.95
N ILE A 106 0.19 5.77 4.68
CA ILE A 106 1.13 5.56 3.58
C ILE A 106 2.36 6.48 3.75
N GLU A 107 2.15 7.76 4.03
CA GLU A 107 3.23 8.74 4.19
C GLU A 107 4.10 8.44 5.42
N LYS A 108 3.49 8.01 6.53
CA LYS A 108 4.19 7.67 7.76
C LYS A 108 5.17 6.51 7.60
N TYR A 109 4.80 5.47 6.85
CA TYR A 109 5.58 4.23 6.75
C TYR A 109 6.29 4.03 5.41
N LEU A 110 5.87 4.74 4.36
CA LEU A 110 6.46 4.69 3.01
C LEU A 110 6.61 6.11 2.43
N PRO A 111 7.40 6.98 3.09
CA PRO A 111 7.67 8.34 2.61
C PRO A 111 8.31 8.31 1.21
N LYS A 112 8.20 9.43 0.50
CA LYS A 112 8.71 9.58 -0.87
C LYS A 112 10.23 9.56 -0.91
#